data_AF-A0A8J3I404-F1
#
_entry.id   AF-A0A8J3I404-F1
#
_cell.length_a   1.000
_cell.length_b   1.000
_cell.length_c   1.000
_cell.angle_alpha   90.00
_cell.angle_beta   90.00
_cell.angle_gamma   90.00
#
_symmetry.space_group_name_H-M   'P 1'
#
loop_
_entity.id
_entity.type
_entity.pdbx_description
1 polymer ?
#
loop_
_entity_poly.entity_id
_entity_poly.type
_entity_poly.pdbx_seq_one_letter_code
_entity_poly.pdbx_strand_id
1 'polypeptide(L)' 'MAPYERLLGDALRGDPALFVREDTVEAAWRVVDQVLDEATPFYEYEPNTWGPPEAEKLIADAGGWHNPTVVASEM' A
#
# COMPACT_ATOMS: atom_id res chain seq x y z
N MET A 1 4.89 -4.55 20.92
CA MET A 1 5.90 -5.35 20.18
C MET A 1 6.11 -4.70 18.84
N ALA A 2 7.35 -4.38 18.48
CA ALA A 2 7.64 -3.70 17.22
C ALA A 2 7.46 -4.67 16.02
N PRO A 3 7.11 -4.20 14.81
CA PRO A 3 6.91 -5.06 13.66
C PRO A 3 8.11 -5.97 13.35
N TYR A 4 9.34 -5.44 13.46
CA TYR A 4 10.55 -6.21 13.21
C TYR A 4 10.81 -7.29 14.25
N GLU A 5 10.57 -7.00 15.53
CA GLU A 5 10.71 -7.97 16.61
C GLU A 5 9.80 -9.18 16.38
N ARG A 6 8.54 -8.92 15.98
CA ARG A 6 7.58 -9.95 15.62
C ARG A 6 8.06 -10.80 14.45
N LEU A 7 8.43 -10.17 13.33
CA LEU A 7 8.87 -10.88 12.12
C LEU A 7 10.10 -11.76 12.38
N LEU A 8 11.07 -11.25 13.15
CA LEU A 8 12.25 -12.03 13.53
C LEU A 8 11.88 -13.21 14.43
N GLY A 9 10.99 -13.00 15.40
CA GLY A 9 10.49 -14.08 16.25
C GLY A 9 9.76 -15.15 15.45
N ASP A 10 8.92 -14.77 14.49
CA ASP A 10 8.16 -15.67 13.64
C ASP A 10 9.10 -16.49 12.74
N ALA A 11 10.14 -15.86 12.16
CA ALA A 11 11.16 -16.56 11.40
C ALA A 11 11.92 -17.62 12.23
N LEU A 12 12.33 -17.28 13.46
CA LEU A 12 13.02 -18.21 14.36
C LEU A 12 12.13 -19.40 14.77
N ARG A 13 10.82 -19.17 14.88
CA ARG A 13 9.82 -20.21 15.18
C ARG A 13 9.38 -21.01 13.96
N GLY A 14 9.84 -20.63 12.77
CA GLY A 14 9.42 -21.25 11.51
C GLY A 14 7.95 -20.99 11.16
N ASP A 15 7.38 -19.88 11.62
CA ASP A 15 6.02 -19.45 11.29
C ASP A 15 6.05 -18.57 10.02
N PRO A 16 5.53 -19.06 8.87
CA PRO A 16 5.58 -18.33 7.62
C PRO A 16 4.40 -17.37 7.43
N ALA A 17 3.46 -17.24 8.38
CA ALA A 17 2.19 -16.55 8.15
C ALA A 17 2.31 -15.09 7.70
N LEU A 18 3.41 -14.40 8.05
CA LEU A 18 3.69 -13.02 7.64
C LEU A 18 4.70 -12.89 6.50
N PHE A 19 5.16 -14.01 5.96
CA PHE A 19 6.10 -14.04 4.85
C PHE A 19 5.36 -14.38 3.56
N VAL A 20 5.52 -13.53 2.55
CA VAL A 20 4.90 -13.75 1.24
C VAL A 20 5.64 -14.87 0.52
N ARG A 21 4.89 -15.77 -0.11
CA ARG A 21 5.43 -16.84 -0.95
C ARG A 21 5.92 -16.31 -2.29
N GLU A 22 6.90 -17.00 -2.88
CA GLU A 22 7.48 -16.65 -4.19
C GLU A 22 6.43 -16.49 -5.29
N ASP A 23 5.51 -17.45 -5.42
CA ASP A 23 4.44 -17.42 -6.43
C ASP A 23 3.52 -16.19 -6.28
N THR A 24 3.23 -15.78 -5.06
CA THR A 24 2.48 -14.55 -4.77
C THR A 24 3.29 -13.30 -5.13
N VAL A 25 4.60 -13.29 -4.88
CA VAL A 25 5.47 -12.16 -5.27
C VAL A 25 5.52 -12.02 -6.78
N GLU A 26 5.71 -13.11 -7.53
CA GLU A 26 5.70 -13.08 -9.00
C GLU A 26 4.35 -12.62 -9.58
N ALA A 27 3.25 -13.06 -8.96
CA ALA A 27 1.92 -12.63 -9.37
C ALA A 27 1.69 -11.13 -9.12
N ALA A 28 2.17 -10.60 -7.98
CA ALA A 28 2.12 -9.17 -7.70
C ALA A 28 2.93 -8.36 -8.73
N TRP A 29 4.14 -8.81 -9.06
CA TRP A 29 4.98 -8.18 -10.10
C TRP A 29 4.29 -8.11 -11.45
N ARG A 30 3.69 -9.22 -11.91
CA ARG A 30 2.93 -9.25 -13.18
C ARG A 30 1.81 -8.21 -13.25
N VAL A 31 1.23 -7.81 -12.12
CA VAL A 31 0.19 -6.77 -12.06
C VAL A 31 0.80 -5.37 -12.13
N VAL A 32 1.87 -5.11 -11.38
CA VAL A 32 2.48 -3.76 -11.31
C VAL A 32 3.35 -3.43 -12.52
N ASP A 33 3.94 -4.42 -13.20
CA ASP A 33 4.82 -4.22 -14.35
C ASP A 33 4.17 -3.35 -15.45
N GLN A 34 2.87 -3.53 -15.71
CA GLN A 34 2.13 -2.74 -16.70
C GLN A 34 2.13 -1.24 -16.37
N VAL A 35 1.99 -0.89 -15.10
CA VAL A 35 1.99 0.51 -14.63
C VAL A 35 3.40 1.12 -14.69
N LEU A 36 4.44 0.30 -14.58
CA LEU A 36 5.84 0.73 -14.66
C LEU A 36 6.30 0.99 -16.09
N ASP A 37 5.79 0.21 -17.05
CA ASP A 37 6.12 0.34 -18.48
C ASP A 37 5.33 1.46 -19.18
N GLU A 38 4.11 1.75 -18.71
CA GLU A 38 3.26 2.80 -19.28
C GLU A 38 3.66 4.19 -18.76
N ALA A 39 4.01 5.09 -19.68
CA ALA A 39 4.29 6.50 -19.35
C ALA A 39 3.00 7.22 -18.94
N THR A 40 2.65 7.10 -17.66
CA THR A 40 1.50 7.77 -17.06
C THR A 40 1.85 9.25 -16.84
N PRO A 41 0.93 10.20 -17.09
CA PRO A 41 1.16 11.60 -16.77
C PRO A 41 1.51 11.79 -15.29
N PHE A 42 2.54 12.60 -15.04
CA PHE A 42 2.91 13.01 -13.68
C PHE A 42 2.01 14.18 -13.23
N TYR A 43 1.50 14.10 -12.00
CA TYR A 43 0.67 15.14 -11.40
C TYR A 43 1.30 15.63 -10.10
N GLU A 44 1.51 16.94 -10.00
CA GLU A 44 2.01 17.58 -8.80
C GLU A 44 0.90 17.76 -7.76
N TYR A 45 1.28 17.77 -6.49
CA TYR A 45 0.40 18.08 -5.38
C TYR A 45 1.18 18.75 -4.26
N GLU A 46 0.50 19.62 -3.51
CA GLU A 46 1.13 20.36 -2.41
C GLU A 46 1.38 19.45 -1.20
N PRO A 47 2.46 19.68 -0.42
CA PRO A 47 2.69 18.99 0.83
C PRO A 47 1.50 19.13 1.81
N ASN A 48 1.23 18.07 2.58
CA ASN A 48 0.09 17.99 3.52
C ASN A 48 -1.30 18.02 2.85
N THR A 49 -1.40 17.66 1.57
CA THR A 49 -2.67 17.40 0.88
C THR A 49 -2.88 15.91 0.63
N TRP A 50 -4.09 15.51 0.21
CA TRP A 50 -4.43 14.12 -0.12
C TRP A 50 -3.89 13.64 -1.46
N GLY A 51 -3.28 14.52 -2.25
CA GLY A 51 -2.77 14.21 -3.58
C GLY A 51 -3.38 15.11 -4.66
N PRO A 52 -3.14 14.78 -5.94
CA PRO A 52 -3.61 15.57 -7.07
C PRO A 52 -5.13 15.45 -7.26
N PRO A 53 -5.82 16.48 -7.79
CA PRO A 53 -7.26 16.43 -8.07
C PRO A 53 -7.69 15.29 -8.99
N GLU A 54 -6.79 14.77 -9.82
CA GLU A 54 -7.01 13.61 -10.68
C GLU A 54 -7.29 12.33 -9.90
N ALA A 55 -6.79 12.20 -8.66
CA ALA A 55 -7.09 11.05 -7.81
C ALA A 55 -8.57 10.97 -7.45
N GLU A 56 -9.29 12.10 -7.38
CA GLU A 56 -10.72 12.11 -7.04
C GLU A 56 -11.57 11.62 -8.21
N LYS A 57 -11.09 11.83 -9.43
CA LYS A 57 -11.75 11.35 -10.65
C LYS A 57 -11.71 9.82 -10.73
N LEU A 58 -10.67 9.18 -10.16
CA LEU A 58 -10.50 7.72 -10.21
C LEU A 58 -11.64 6.96 -9.51
N ILE A 59 -12.18 7.53 -8.43
CA ILE A 59 -13.16 6.88 -7.57
C ILE A 59 -14.51 7.60 -7.55
N ALA A 60 -14.69 8.62 -8.40
CA ALA A 60 -15.89 9.46 -8.42
C ALA A 60 -17.18 8.64 -8.57
N ASP A 61 -17.17 7.63 -9.44
CA ASP A 61 -18.32 6.75 -9.68
C ASP A 61 -18.52 5.69 -8.58
N ALA A 62 -17.53 5.51 -7.70
CA ALA A 62 -17.53 4.52 -6.60
C ALA A 62 -17.78 5.16 -5.22
N GLY A 63 -18.18 6.44 -5.17
CA GLY A 63 -18.60 7.11 -3.94
C GLY A 63 -17.55 7.97 -3.26
N GLY A 64 -16.40 8.23 -3.91
CA GLY A 64 -15.36 9.09 -3.36
C GLY A 64 -14.41 8.37 -2.40
N TRP A 65 -13.32 9.04 -2.03
CA TRP A 65 -12.41 8.55 -0.99
C TRP A 65 -12.99 8.81 0.41
N HIS A 66 -12.71 7.88 1.33
CA HIS A 66 -13.02 8.04 2.74
C HIS A 66 -11.80 8.57 3.50
N ASN A 67 -12.01 9.64 4.28
CA ASN A 67 -10.97 10.15 5.17
C ASN A 67 -10.68 9.14 6.29
N PRO A 68 -9.40 8.84 6.59
CA PRO A 68 -9.06 7.90 7.65
C PRO A 68 -9.46 8.47 9.01
N THR A 69 -10.01 7.60 9.84
CA THR A 69 -10.25 7.90 11.24
C THR A 69 -8.93 7.76 11.99
N VAL A 70 -8.39 8.86 12.50
CA VAL A 70 -7.25 8.81 13.40
C VAL A 70 -7.75 8.35 14.76
N VAL A 71 -7.66 7.05 15.03
CA VAL A 71 -7.74 6.54 16.39
C VAL A 71 -6.46 6.93 17.09
N ALA A 72 -6.55 7.73 18.16
CA ALA A 72 -5.41 8.01 19.00
C ALA A 72 -4.86 6.68 19.49
N SER A 73 -3.66 6.31 19.02
CA SER A 73 -2.94 5.16 19.58
C SER A 73 -2.67 5.52 21.03
N GLU A 74 -3.28 4.79 21.96
CA GLU A 74 -2.81 4.78 23.35
C GLU A 74 -1.33 4.40 23.30
N MET A 75 -0.50 5.28 23.87
CA MET A 75 0.94 5.09 24.02
C MET A 75 1.21 4.05 25.09
#